data_AF-A0A4V2ELE3-F1
#
_entry.id   AF-A0A4V2ELE3-F1
#
_cell.length_a   1.000
_cell.length_b   1.000
_cell.length_c   1.000
_cell.angle_alpha   90.00
_cell.angle_beta   90.00
_cell.angle_gamma   90.00
#
_symmetry.space_group_name_H-M   'P 1'
#
loop_
_entity.id
_entity.type
_entity.pdbx_description
1 polymer ?
#
loop_
_entity_poly.entity_id
_entity_poly.type
_entity_poly.pdbx_seq_one_letter_code
_entity_poly.pdbx_strand_id
1 'polypeptide(L)'
;MLPAEDFRSLFQVLEVAAACAHRECFFDEVRQAVACHLGWRNSLIVDVHGNLPVSAVDRHPAGDGAANLMQGVVDGGTGGRALLVVYHGETAGVSRRDQLLLSLLCRHLGPWLANHRAPPAPDRSMLSPRERQVADLVAAGLTNREIADQLYVSVDTVKKHLTGAMAKLGVRNRTQLALRSR
;
A
#
# COMPACT_ATOMS: atom_id res chain seq x y z
N MET A 1 -22.83 17.35 -11.65
CA MET A 1 -22.56 18.13 -10.43
C MET A 1 -22.72 17.17 -9.26
N LEU A 2 -21.80 17.13 -8.30
CA LEU A 2 -21.92 16.22 -7.15
C LEU A 2 -22.99 16.75 -6.18
N PRO A 3 -23.83 15.88 -5.58
CA PRO A 3 -24.79 16.28 -4.56
C PRO A 3 -24.09 16.75 -3.27
N ALA A 4 -24.76 17.57 -2.47
CA ALA A 4 -24.19 18.13 -1.24
C ALA A 4 -23.82 17.04 -0.21
N GLU A 5 -24.54 15.92 -0.21
CA GLU A 5 -24.25 14.76 0.64
C GLU A 5 -22.89 14.13 0.31
N ASP A 6 -22.52 14.06 -0.98
CA ASP A 6 -21.22 13.54 -1.42
C ASP A 6 -20.06 14.41 -0.94
N PHE A 7 -20.24 15.73 -0.97
CA PHE A 7 -19.25 16.64 -0.40
C PHE A 7 -19.11 16.46 1.10
N ARG A 8 -20.22 16.34 1.84
CA ARG A 8 -20.20 16.08 3.29
C ARG A 8 -19.47 14.78 3.60
N SER A 9 -19.80 13.70 2.89
CA SER A 9 -19.14 12.40 3.03
C SER A 9 -17.65 12.48 2.70
N LEU A 10 -17.28 13.20 1.64
CA LEU A 10 -15.88 13.45 1.29
C LEU A 10 -15.13 14.17 2.43
N PHE A 11 -15.72 15.20 3.01
CA PHE A 11 -15.13 15.90 4.16
C PHE A 11 -14.94 14.97 5.36
N GLN A 12 -15.92 14.10 5.67
CA GLN A 12 -15.78 13.12 6.74
C GLN A 12 -14.62 12.14 6.50
N VAL A 13 -14.42 11.68 5.26
CA VAL A 13 -13.25 10.86 4.91
C VAL A 13 -11.94 11.61 5.16
N LEU A 14 -11.88 12.89 4.76
CA LEU A 14 -10.69 13.72 4.97
C LEU A 14 -10.43 13.99 6.46
N GLU A 15 -11.48 14.17 7.27
CA GLU A 15 -11.36 14.30 8.73
C GLU A 15 -10.83 13.02 9.38
N VAL A 16 -11.31 11.84 8.97
CA VAL A 16 -10.77 10.56 9.44
C VAL A 16 -9.29 10.44 9.05
N ALA A 17 -8.95 10.73 7.80
CA ALA A 17 -7.56 10.72 7.34
C ALA A 17 -6.67 11.65 8.19
N ALA A 18 -7.15 12.86 8.50
CA ALA A 18 -6.45 13.78 9.36
C ALA A 18 -6.29 13.28 10.81
N ALA A 19 -7.32 12.63 11.37
CA ALA A 19 -7.31 12.14 12.75
C ALA A 19 -6.40 10.91 12.96
N CYS A 20 -6.26 10.06 11.94
CA CYS A 20 -5.45 8.84 12.01
C CYS A 20 -4.06 8.97 11.37
N ALA A 21 -3.66 10.20 11.03
CA ALA A 21 -2.45 10.54 10.27
C ALA A 21 -1.17 9.80 10.69
N HIS A 22 -0.99 9.73 12.00
CA HIS A 22 0.23 9.26 12.64
C HIS A 22 0.14 7.79 13.05
N ARG A 23 -0.99 7.12 12.78
CA ARG A 23 -1.25 5.75 13.20
C ARG A 23 -0.79 4.77 12.13
N GLU A 24 -0.31 3.61 12.56
CA GLU A 24 0.07 2.51 11.65
C GLU A 24 -1.13 1.95 10.86
N CYS A 25 -2.35 2.14 11.36
CA CYS A 25 -3.60 1.72 10.73
C CYS A 25 -4.22 2.77 9.79
N PHE A 26 -3.51 3.86 9.46
CA PHE A 26 -4.01 4.95 8.61
C PHE A 26 -4.74 4.46 7.34
N PHE A 27 -4.10 3.60 6.54
CA PHE A 27 -4.66 3.13 5.27
C PHE A 27 -5.92 2.29 5.46
N ASP A 28 -5.93 1.46 6.51
CA ASP A 28 -7.08 0.63 6.87
C ASP A 28 -8.25 1.51 7.34
N GLU A 29 -7.98 2.57 8.12
CA GLU A 29 -8.98 3.54 8.57
C GLU A 29 -9.53 4.38 7.41
N VAL A 30 -8.69 4.88 6.50
CA VAL A 30 -9.13 5.63 5.32
C VAL A 30 -9.93 4.73 4.38
N ARG A 31 -9.52 3.48 4.16
CA ARG A 31 -10.28 2.50 3.36
C ARG A 31 -11.66 2.29 3.95
N GLN A 32 -11.74 2.12 5.27
CA GLN A 32 -13.00 1.95 5.97
C GLN A 32 -13.89 3.20 5.85
N ALA A 33 -13.31 4.39 5.99
CA ALA A 33 -14.03 5.66 5.83
C ALA A 33 -14.59 5.82 4.40
N VAL A 34 -13.79 5.52 3.37
CA VAL A 34 -14.23 5.54 1.98
C VAL A 34 -15.39 4.58 1.75
N ALA A 35 -15.31 3.35 2.28
CA ALA A 35 -16.41 2.38 2.19
C ALA A 35 -17.68 2.85 2.92
N CYS A 36 -17.55 3.45 4.11
CA CYS A 36 -18.67 3.91 4.92
C CYS A 36 -19.34 5.18 4.38
N HIS A 37 -18.56 6.18 3.96
CA HIS A 37 -19.06 7.52 3.64
C HIS A 37 -19.34 7.70 2.14
N LEU A 38 -18.54 7.08 1.26
CA LEU A 38 -18.71 7.16 -0.20
C LEU A 38 -19.41 5.94 -0.80
N GLY A 39 -19.62 4.89 0.00
CA GLY A 39 -20.33 3.68 -0.42
C GLY A 39 -19.49 2.72 -1.26
N TRP A 40 -18.18 2.92 -1.33
CA TRP A 40 -17.27 2.07 -2.11
C TRP A 40 -16.95 0.77 -1.38
N ARG A 41 -17.77 -0.27 -1.57
CA ARG A 41 -17.59 -1.56 -0.87
C ARG A 41 -16.36 -2.35 -1.35
N ASN A 42 -15.98 -2.18 -2.62
CA ASN A 42 -14.86 -2.89 -3.26
C ASN A 42 -13.65 -1.96 -3.46
N SER A 43 -13.39 -1.05 -2.52
CA SER A 43 -12.20 -0.20 -2.53
C SER A 43 -11.04 -0.82 -1.76
N LEU A 44 -9.88 -0.83 -2.38
CA LEU A 44 -8.60 -1.12 -1.77
C LEU A 44 -7.77 0.17 -1.69
N ILE A 45 -7.16 0.41 -0.53
CA ILE A 45 -6.25 1.54 -0.32
C ILE A 45 -4.93 0.99 0.21
N VAL A 46 -3.82 1.33 -0.44
CA VAL A 46 -2.50 0.77 -0.14
C VAL A 46 -1.47 1.87 0.08
N ASP A 47 -0.60 1.67 1.08
CA ASP A 47 0.64 2.44 1.22
C ASP A 47 1.66 1.93 0.21
N VAL A 48 2.04 2.80 -0.71
CA VAL A 48 3.18 2.59 -1.58
C VAL A 48 4.36 3.35 -0.96
N HIS A 49 5.15 2.61 -0.19
CA HIS A 49 6.38 3.10 0.40
C HIS A 49 7.59 2.86 -0.50
N GLY A 50 8.45 3.87 -0.63
CA GLY A 50 9.79 3.75 -1.23
C GLY A 50 9.82 3.96 -2.74
N ASN A 51 11.00 3.77 -3.34
CA ASN A 51 11.36 3.97 -4.75
C ASN A 51 10.55 3.15 -5.78
N LEU A 52 9.35 2.64 -5.45
CA LEU A 52 8.42 2.20 -6.48
C LEU A 52 8.08 3.43 -7.32
N PRO A 53 8.52 3.49 -8.59
CA PRO A 53 8.11 4.58 -9.44
C PRO A 53 6.58 4.52 -9.51
N VAL A 54 5.91 5.67 -9.38
CA VAL A 54 4.45 5.80 -9.50
C VAL A 54 3.90 5.03 -10.73
N SER A 55 4.71 4.93 -11.80
CA SER A 55 4.42 4.16 -13.01
C SER A 55 4.39 2.63 -12.85
N ALA A 56 4.97 2.05 -11.80
CA ALA A 56 4.85 0.63 -11.47
C ALA A 56 3.55 0.31 -10.70
N VAL A 57 3.02 1.30 -9.98
CA VAL A 57 1.73 1.22 -9.29
C VAL A 57 0.58 1.19 -10.30
N ASP A 58 0.73 1.94 -11.40
CA ASP A 58 -0.18 1.91 -12.55
C ASP A 58 -0.26 0.53 -13.24
N ARG A 59 0.75 -0.33 -13.06
CA ARG A 59 0.88 -1.67 -13.67
C ARG A 59 0.51 -2.80 -12.72
N HIS A 60 -0.29 -2.57 -11.68
CA HIS A 60 -0.84 -3.69 -10.92
C HIS A 60 -1.62 -4.59 -11.88
N PRO A 61 -1.37 -5.92 -11.90
CA PRO A 61 -2.01 -6.81 -12.84
C PRO A 61 -3.47 -6.98 -12.42
N ALA A 62 -4.32 -6.07 -12.85
CA ALA A 62 -5.71 -6.40 -13.05
C ALA A 62 -5.71 -7.53 -14.09
N GLY A 63 -5.70 -8.78 -13.61
CA GLY A 63 -5.94 -9.94 -14.46
C GLY A 63 -7.27 -9.79 -15.19
N ASP A 64 -7.49 -10.63 -16.19
CA ASP A 64 -8.51 -10.59 -17.27
C ASP A 64 -9.99 -10.22 -16.90
N GLY A 65 -10.32 -9.88 -15.65
CA GLY A 65 -11.53 -9.20 -15.20
C GLY A 65 -11.45 -7.66 -15.08
N ALA A 66 -10.45 -7.01 -15.68
CA ALA A 66 -10.12 -5.57 -15.52
C ALA A 66 -11.14 -4.54 -16.07
N ALA A 67 -12.27 -4.96 -16.64
CA ALA A 67 -13.16 -4.07 -17.39
C ALA A 67 -13.77 -2.91 -16.56
N ASN A 68 -13.83 -3.05 -15.23
CA ASN A 68 -14.48 -2.09 -14.32
C ASN A 68 -13.56 -1.59 -13.21
N LEU A 69 -12.25 -1.48 -13.48
CA LEU A 69 -11.27 -0.98 -12.53
C LEU A 69 -11.08 0.54 -12.66
N MET A 70 -11.00 1.23 -11.54
CA MET A 70 -10.55 2.61 -11.45
C MET A 70 -9.42 2.73 -10.44
N GLN A 71 -8.37 3.43 -10.79
CA GLN A 71 -7.22 3.68 -9.91
C GLN A 71 -6.89 5.16 -9.81
N GLY A 72 -6.50 5.58 -8.61
CA GLY A 72 -6.01 6.92 -8.33
C GLY A 72 -4.74 6.82 -7.49
N VAL A 73 -3.65 7.41 -7.99
CA VAL A 73 -2.39 7.48 -7.26
C VAL A 73 -2.19 8.89 -6.73
N VAL A 74 -1.89 8.99 -5.45
CA VAL A 74 -1.55 10.25 -4.80
C VAL A 74 -0.11 10.18 -4.34
N ASP A 75 0.78 10.93 -4.98
CA ASP A 75 2.18 11.03 -4.55
C ASP A 75 2.34 12.18 -3.54
N GLY A 76 2.87 11.87 -2.35
CA GLY A 76 3.28 12.86 -1.36
C GLY A 76 4.58 13.61 -1.71
N GLY A 77 5.17 13.35 -2.88
CA GLY A 77 6.41 13.97 -3.35
C GLY A 77 7.66 13.22 -2.89
N THR A 78 8.80 13.92 -2.78
CA THR A 78 10.14 13.35 -2.53
C THR A 78 10.29 12.57 -1.22
N GLY A 79 9.24 12.50 -0.38
CA GLY A 79 9.18 11.79 0.89
C GLY A 79 8.59 10.37 0.85
N GLY A 80 8.19 9.85 -0.31
CA GLY A 80 8.04 8.39 -0.53
C GLY A 80 6.81 7.70 0.08
N ARG A 81 5.71 8.42 0.31
CA ARG A 81 4.37 7.83 0.49
C ARG A 81 3.52 8.12 -0.73
N ALA A 82 3.08 7.08 -1.41
CA ALA A 82 2.02 7.19 -2.38
C ALA A 82 0.79 6.38 -1.94
N LEU A 83 -0.39 6.98 -2.04
CA LEU A 83 -1.66 6.31 -1.81
C LEU A 83 -2.16 5.77 -3.14
N LEU A 84 -2.25 4.44 -3.27
CA LEU A 84 -3.01 3.84 -4.35
C LEU A 84 -4.41 3.55 -3.85
N VAL A 85 -5.41 4.19 -4.45
CA VAL A 85 -6.82 3.87 -4.28
C VAL A 85 -7.27 3.10 -5.51
N VAL A 86 -7.64 1.83 -5.33
CA VAL A 86 -8.22 0.99 -6.37
C VAL A 86 -9.67 0.74 -6.03
N TYR A 87 -10.55 0.99 -6.99
CA TYR A 87 -11.96 0.67 -6.89
C TYR A 87 -12.36 -0.27 -8.02
N HIS A 88 -13.09 -1.33 -7.68
CA HIS A 88 -13.72 -2.20 -8.65
C HIS A 88 -15.22 -1.93 -8.70
N GLY A 89 -15.70 -1.37 -9.81
CA GLY A 89 -17.12 -1.17 -10.07
C GLY A 89 -17.87 -2.48 -10.31
N GLU A 90 -19.18 -2.47 -10.07
CA GLU A 90 -20.04 -3.60 -10.46
C GLU A 90 -20.10 -3.73 -12.00
N THR A 91 -20.77 -4.75 -12.53
CA THR A 91 -20.85 -5.06 -13.98
C THR A 91 -21.29 -3.89 -14.87
N ALA A 92 -21.84 -2.81 -14.31
CA ALA A 92 -22.26 -1.60 -15.00
C ALA A 92 -21.14 -0.56 -15.25
N GLY A 93 -19.88 -0.86 -14.89
CA GLY A 93 -18.76 0.07 -15.08
C GLY A 93 -18.65 1.12 -13.97
N VAL A 94 -17.63 1.99 -14.08
CA VAL A 94 -17.35 2.98 -13.03
C VAL A 94 -18.13 4.28 -13.29
N SER A 95 -18.92 4.70 -12.32
CA SER A 95 -19.81 5.85 -12.46
C SER A 95 -19.05 7.17 -12.55
N ARG A 96 -19.63 8.18 -13.22
CA ARG A 96 -19.08 9.55 -13.25
C ARG A 96 -18.98 10.17 -11.85
N ARG A 97 -19.84 9.76 -10.92
CA ARG A 97 -19.78 10.17 -9.51
C ARG A 97 -18.49 9.66 -8.88
N ASP A 98 -18.18 8.38 -9.04
CA ASP A 98 -16.98 7.77 -8.46
C ASP A 98 -15.70 8.33 -9.09
N GLN A 99 -15.70 8.60 -10.41
CA GLN A 99 -14.62 9.30 -11.10
C GLN A 99 -14.30 10.66 -10.45
N LEU A 100 -15.33 11.45 -10.15
CA LEU A 100 -15.19 12.77 -9.55
C LEU A 100 -14.77 12.69 -8.08
N LEU A 101 -15.38 11.79 -7.31
CA LEU A 101 -15.04 11.56 -5.90
C LEU A 101 -13.58 11.10 -5.76
N LEU A 102 -13.11 10.17 -6.60
CA LEU A 102 -11.71 9.76 -6.62
C LEU A 102 -10.79 10.93 -6.95
N SER A 103 -11.12 11.70 -7.99
CA SER A 103 -10.32 12.86 -8.39
C SER A 103 -10.19 13.89 -7.26
N LEU A 104 -11.27 14.12 -6.51
CA LEU A 104 -11.28 15.03 -5.36
C LEU A 104 -10.49 14.45 -4.18
N LEU A 105 -10.73 13.20 -3.81
CA LEU A 105 -9.96 12.51 -2.76
C LEU A 105 -8.45 12.60 -3.05
N CYS A 106 -8.04 12.23 -4.27
CA CYS A 106 -6.64 12.26 -4.67
C CYS A 106 -6.05 13.67 -4.59
N ARG A 107 -6.80 14.67 -5.07
CA ARG A 107 -6.37 16.08 -5.03
C ARG A 107 -6.18 16.61 -3.61
N HIS A 108 -7.06 16.22 -2.68
CA HIS A 108 -7.01 16.74 -1.31
C HIS A 108 -6.07 15.96 -0.39
N LEU A 109 -5.82 14.68 -0.67
CA LEU A 109 -4.87 13.86 0.10
C LEU A 109 -3.41 14.14 -0.25
N GLY A 110 -3.12 14.68 -1.44
CA GLY A 110 -1.74 14.97 -1.90
C GLY A 110 -0.95 15.91 -0.99
N PRO A 111 -1.42 17.14 -0.74
CA PRO A 111 -0.76 18.07 0.18
C PRO A 111 -0.59 17.49 1.59
N TRP A 112 -1.54 16.66 2.00
CA TRP A 112 -1.53 16.03 3.31
C TRP A 112 -0.43 14.97 3.44
N LEU A 113 -0.28 14.08 2.45
CA LEU A 113 0.78 13.06 2.41
C LEU A 113 2.17 13.69 2.33
N ALA A 114 2.28 14.83 1.63
CA ALA A 114 3.51 15.59 1.54
C ALA A 114 3.98 16.14 2.90
N ASN A 115 3.04 16.58 3.73
CA ASN A 115 3.33 17.10 5.07
C ASN A 115 3.50 16.00 6.12
N HIS A 116 2.91 14.82 5.91
CA HIS A 116 2.99 13.66 6.80
C HIS A 116 3.93 12.62 6.23
N ARG A 117 5.22 12.98 6.14
CA ARG A 117 6.30 12.07 5.73
C ARG A 117 6.17 10.75 6.49
N ALA A 118 6.28 9.63 5.77
CA ALA A 118 6.57 8.38 6.44
C ALA A 118 7.83 8.57 7.31
N PRO A 119 7.91 7.90 8.46
CA PRO A 119 9.21 7.59 9.02
C PRO A 119 10.09 7.04 7.88
N PRO A 120 11.37 7.43 7.80
CA PRO A 120 12.25 6.87 6.78
C PRO A 120 12.07 5.36 6.77
N ALA A 121 11.81 4.80 5.58
CA ALA A 121 11.56 3.37 5.46
C ALA A 121 12.68 2.64 6.22
N PRO A 122 12.35 1.70 7.12
CA PRO A 122 13.35 1.02 7.92
C PRO A 122 14.45 0.49 7.00
N ASP A 123 15.65 1.02 7.21
CA ASP A 123 16.79 0.75 6.37
C ASP A 123 17.23 -0.69 6.58
N ARG A 124 17.73 -1.31 5.51
CA ARG A 124 18.34 -2.64 5.54
C ARG A 124 19.47 -2.71 6.57
N SER A 125 20.06 -1.58 6.97
CA SER A 125 21.03 -1.50 8.08
C SER A 125 20.48 -2.00 9.42
N MET A 126 19.16 -2.03 9.62
CA MET A 126 18.53 -2.59 10.82
C MET A 126 18.50 -4.13 10.83
N LEU A 127 18.68 -4.77 9.67
CA LEU A 127 18.74 -6.22 9.58
C LEU A 127 20.07 -6.75 10.12
N SER A 128 19.98 -7.83 10.90
CA SER A 128 21.15 -8.66 11.17
C SER A 128 21.72 -9.24 9.87
N PRO A 129 23.00 -9.63 9.84
CA PRO A 129 23.61 -10.24 8.66
C PRO A 129 22.80 -11.43 8.13
N ARG A 130 22.21 -12.24 9.03
CA ARG A 130 21.45 -13.42 8.65
C ARG A 130 20.05 -13.11 8.11
N GLU A 131 19.36 -12.13 8.72
CA GLU A 131 18.09 -11.62 8.19
C GLU A 131 18.28 -11.01 6.79
N ARG A 132 19.37 -10.27 6.57
CA ARG A 132 19.70 -9.69 5.28
C ARG A 132 19.91 -10.76 4.21
N GLN A 133 20.75 -11.78 4.49
CA GLN A 133 20.97 -12.90 3.57
C GLN A 133 19.67 -13.61 3.19
N VAL A 134 18.80 -13.89 4.16
CA VAL A 134 17.51 -14.53 3.90
C VAL A 134 16.63 -13.62 3.03
N ALA A 135 16.58 -12.32 3.33
CA ALA A 135 15.79 -11.35 2.57
C ALA A 135 16.29 -11.19 1.12
N ASP A 136 17.61 -11.24 0.87
CA ASP A 136 18.22 -11.24 -0.46
C ASP A 136 17.79 -12.45 -1.29
N LEU A 137 17.83 -13.65 -0.70
CA LEU A 137 17.44 -14.88 -1.40
C LEU A 137 15.93 -14.93 -1.67
N VAL A 138 15.11 -14.33 -0.80
CA VAL A 138 13.68 -14.13 -1.03
C VAL A 138 13.45 -13.17 -2.21
N ALA A 139 14.21 -12.08 -2.28
CA ALA A 139 14.14 -11.15 -3.40
C ALA A 139 14.57 -11.77 -4.73
N ALA A 140 15.47 -12.76 -4.69
CA ALA A 140 15.86 -13.60 -5.82
C ALA A 140 14.81 -14.67 -6.18
N GLY A 141 13.72 -14.80 -5.41
CA GLY A 141 12.60 -15.70 -5.71
C GLY A 141 12.74 -17.12 -5.16
N LEU A 142 13.78 -17.41 -4.37
CA LEU A 142 13.96 -18.74 -3.77
C LEU A 142 12.87 -19.01 -2.73
N THR A 143 12.52 -20.27 -2.55
CA THR A 143 11.62 -20.78 -1.50
C THR A 143 12.36 -20.94 -0.17
N ASN A 144 11.62 -21.07 0.94
CA ASN A 144 12.26 -21.30 2.25
C ASN A 144 13.10 -22.58 2.30
N ARG A 145 12.76 -23.60 1.50
CA ARG A 145 13.52 -24.85 1.44
C ARG A 145 14.84 -24.65 0.73
N GLU A 146 14.82 -24.02 -0.45
CA GLU A 146 16.04 -23.69 -1.19
C GLU A 146 16.97 -22.75 -0.39
N ILE A 147 16.39 -21.79 0.34
CA ILE A 147 17.16 -20.92 1.25
C ILE A 147 17.78 -21.75 2.37
N ALA A 148 17.03 -22.67 2.96
CA ALA A 148 17.52 -23.54 4.04
C ALA A 148 18.70 -24.39 3.56
N ASP A 149 18.58 -24.95 2.36
CA ASP A 149 19.62 -25.75 1.71
C ASP A 149 20.87 -24.92 1.39
N GLN A 150 20.71 -23.72 0.83
CA GLN A 150 21.83 -22.85 0.46
C GLN A 150 22.55 -22.25 1.68
N LEU A 151 21.80 -22.00 2.75
CA LEU A 151 22.33 -21.42 3.98
C LEU A 151 22.74 -22.46 5.02
N TYR A 152 22.57 -23.76 4.73
CA TYR A 152 22.82 -24.89 5.63
C TYR A 152 22.13 -24.76 6.99
N VAL A 153 20.84 -24.43 6.99
CA VAL A 153 20.00 -24.29 8.20
C VAL A 153 18.67 -25.01 8.03
N SER A 154 17.85 -25.10 9.08
CA SER A 154 16.50 -25.63 8.96
C SER A 154 15.53 -24.60 8.35
N VAL A 155 14.46 -25.10 7.72
CA VAL A 155 13.36 -24.26 7.21
C VAL A 155 12.75 -23.40 8.31
N ASP A 156 12.67 -23.90 9.54
CA ASP A 156 12.12 -23.13 10.66
C ASP A 156 13.07 -22.01 11.11
N THR A 157 14.39 -22.22 11.02
CA THR A 157 15.36 -21.13 11.21
C THR A 157 15.20 -20.04 10.15
N VAL A 158 14.97 -20.42 8.89
CA VAL A 158 14.66 -19.46 7.82
C VAL A 158 13.38 -18.68 8.12
N LYS A 159 12.30 -19.35 8.56
CA LYS A 159 11.05 -18.67 8.97
C LYS A 159 11.29 -17.69 10.10
N LYS A 160 12.11 -18.05 11.11
CA LYS A 160 12.43 -17.15 12.22
C LYS A 160 13.17 -15.90 11.76
N HIS A 161 14.16 -16.04 10.88
CA HIS A 161 14.85 -14.89 10.28
C HIS A 161 13.92 -14.06 9.39
N LEU A 162 13.01 -14.69 8.64
CA LEU A 162 11.98 -13.99 7.88
C LEU A 162 11.07 -13.15 8.78
N THR A 163 10.54 -13.73 9.87
CA THR A 163 9.68 -13.01 10.81
C THR A 163 10.42 -11.82 11.43
N GLY A 164 11.69 -12.00 11.83
CA GLY A 164 12.53 -10.92 12.34
C GLY A 164 12.77 -9.81 11.31
N ALA A 165 13.12 -10.19 10.07
CA ALA A 165 13.32 -9.25 8.97
C ALA A 165 12.04 -8.48 8.63
N MET A 166 10.90 -9.17 8.56
CA MET A 166 9.60 -8.57 8.27
C MET A 166 9.19 -7.57 9.35
N ALA A 167 9.37 -7.93 10.62
CA ALA A 167 9.10 -7.04 11.75
C ALA A 167 9.99 -5.78 11.71
N LYS A 168 11.31 -5.96 11.50
CA LYS A 168 12.26 -4.84 11.42
C LYS A 168 12.01 -3.92 10.22
N LEU A 169 11.58 -4.48 9.09
CA LEU A 169 11.28 -3.71 7.88
C LEU A 169 9.83 -3.21 7.82
N GLY A 170 9.01 -3.51 8.81
CA GLY A 170 7.60 -3.11 8.87
C GLY A 170 6.76 -3.66 7.72
N VAL A 171 7.10 -4.84 7.20
CA VAL A 171 6.37 -5.48 6.10
C VAL A 171 5.51 -6.64 6.61
N ARG A 172 4.34 -6.84 6.00
CA ARG A 172 3.37 -7.85 6.46
C ARG A 172 3.47 -9.18 5.70
N ASN A 173 4.10 -9.20 4.53
CA ASN A 173 4.19 -10.41 3.71
C ASN A 173 5.51 -10.55 2.95
N ARG A 174 5.77 -11.78 2.47
CA ARG A 174 6.97 -12.14 1.71
C ARG A 174 7.17 -11.29 0.46
N THR A 175 6.09 -10.95 -0.25
CA THR A 175 6.15 -10.14 -1.47
C THR A 175 6.65 -8.73 -1.17
N GLN A 176 6.12 -8.10 -0.11
CA GLN A 176 6.59 -6.81 0.38
C GLN A 176 8.05 -6.88 0.83
N LEU A 177 8.45 -7.96 1.51
CA LEU A 177 9.85 -8.19 1.88
C LEU A 177 10.76 -8.26 0.65
N ALA A 178 10.35 -9.00 -0.39
CA ALA A 178 11.10 -9.12 -1.64
C ALA A 178 11.28 -7.77 -2.34
N LEU A 179 10.23 -6.93 -2.37
CA LEU A 179 10.29 -5.58 -2.96
C LEU A 179 11.21 -4.64 -2.17
N ARG A 180 11.22 -4.74 -0.84
CA ARG A 180 12.05 -3.91 0.06
C ARG A 180 13.53 -4.33 0.11
N SER A 181 13.85 -5.52 -0.40
CA SER A 181 15.20 -6.09 -0.32
C SER A 181 15.99 -5.95 -1.62
N ARG A 182 15.42 -5.30 -2.64
CA ARG A 182 16.09 -4.99 -3.92
C ARG A 182 16.70 -3.60 -3.92
#